data_AF-A0A966A2V5-F1
#
_entry.id   AF-A0A966A2V5-F1
#
_cell.length_a   1.000
_cell.length_b   1.000
_cell.length_c   1.000
_cell.angle_alpha   90.00
_cell.angle_beta   90.00
_cell.angle_gamma   90.00
#
_symmetry.space_group_name_H-M   'P 1'
#
loop_
_entity.id
_entity.type
_entity.pdbx_description
1 polymer ?
#
loop_
_entity_poly.entity_id
_entity_poly.type
_entity_poly.pdbx_seq_one_letter_code
_entity_poly.pdbx_strand_id
1 'polypeptide(L)'
;MAKSIIEYLARDNLRAKFLDRTIPLQGASHVDVTGYSIDVPMRYTEFFATLVDGRTVRLKDPRQFVAWSGRASKRNYLFKGRHGRIEVQTETEQTTRIVRTATTERSFVARDGSQLVVHRWGRVFPVSMVAPSRDYEADGMYAFTQ
;
A
#
# COMPACT_ATOMS: atom_id res chain seq x y z
N MET A 1 -29.74 -7.82 3.34
CA MET A 1 -29.94 -6.36 3.25
C MET A 1 -28.76 -5.76 2.48
N ALA A 2 -29.02 -5.07 1.37
CA ALA A 2 -27.99 -4.32 0.65
C ALA A 2 -27.79 -2.96 1.35
N LYS A 3 -26.53 -2.54 1.55
CA LYS A 3 -26.23 -1.19 2.06
C LYS A 3 -26.65 -0.16 1.02
N SER A 4 -27.19 0.98 1.47
CA SER A 4 -27.61 2.05 0.56
C SER A 4 -26.41 2.72 -0.11
N ILE A 5 -26.62 3.27 -1.31
CA ILE A 5 -25.59 4.01 -2.07
C ILE A 5 -25.03 5.19 -1.25
N ILE A 6 -25.89 5.86 -0.47
CA ILE A 6 -25.50 6.99 0.38
C ILE A 6 -24.48 6.56 1.45
N GLU A 7 -24.67 5.38 2.06
CA GLU A 7 -23.72 4.86 3.05
C GLU A 7 -22.36 4.51 2.45
N TYR A 8 -22.32 4.05 1.21
CA TYR A 8 -21.06 3.78 0.51
C TYR A 8 -20.30 5.07 0.21
N LEU A 9 -20.98 6.05 -0.40
CA LEU A 9 -20.38 7.34 -0.73
C LEU A 9 -19.88 8.09 0.50
N ALA A 10 -20.61 8.02 1.62
CA ALA A 10 -20.17 8.62 2.89
C ALA A 10 -18.90 7.95 3.43
N ARG A 11 -18.81 6.61 3.35
CA ARG A 11 -17.61 5.87 3.77
C ARG A 11 -16.40 6.21 2.91
N ASP A 12 -16.57 6.31 1.60
CA ASP A 12 -15.46 6.61 0.68
C ASP A 12 -14.96 8.04 0.85
N ASN A 13 -15.85 9.00 1.07
CA ASN A 13 -15.46 10.36 1.45
C ASN A 13 -14.70 10.43 2.78
N LEU A 14 -15.12 9.67 3.80
CA LEU A 14 -14.41 9.60 5.09
C LEU A 14 -13.03 8.96 4.95
N ARG A 15 -12.91 7.94 4.10
CA ARG A 15 -11.63 7.27 3.76
C ARG A 15 -10.69 8.24 3.06
N ALA A 16 -11.15 8.93 2.02
CA ALA A 16 -10.38 9.93 1.31
C ALA A 16 -9.86 11.02 2.26
N LYS A 17 -10.73 11.59 3.10
CA LYS A 17 -10.34 12.59 4.12
C LYS A 17 -9.30 12.06 5.11
N PHE A 18 -9.35 10.78 5.47
CA PHE A 18 -8.33 10.16 6.32
C PHE A 18 -6.98 10.05 5.60
N LEU A 19 -6.98 9.63 4.33
CA LEU A 19 -5.77 9.53 3.53
C LEU A 19 -5.17 10.90 3.24
N ASP A 20 -5.98 11.90 2.87
CA ASP A 20 -5.52 13.30 2.64
C ASP A 20 -4.77 13.88 3.83
N ARG A 21 -5.19 13.53 5.06
CA ARG A 21 -4.54 13.98 6.29
C ARG A 21 -3.27 13.20 6.62
N THR A 22 -3.14 11.96 6.14
CA THR A 22 -2.11 11.04 6.62
C THR A 22 -1.03 10.72 5.60
N ILE A 23 -1.39 10.62 4.32
CA ILE A 23 -0.51 10.38 3.18
C ILE A 23 -0.87 11.31 2.01
N PRO A 24 -0.85 12.65 2.21
CA PRO A 24 -1.35 13.61 1.23
C PRO A 24 -0.74 13.45 -0.16
N LEU A 25 -1.55 13.61 -1.20
CA LEU A 25 -1.11 13.71 -2.59
C LEU A 25 -0.60 15.13 -2.91
N GLN A 26 0.23 15.25 -3.94
CA GLN A 26 0.72 16.53 -4.42
C GLN A 26 -0.39 17.26 -5.19
N GLY A 27 -1.05 18.21 -4.53
CA GLY A 27 -2.04 19.09 -5.15
C GLY A 27 -3.36 18.40 -5.57
N ALA A 28 -3.67 17.25 -4.97
CA ALA A 28 -4.89 16.48 -5.26
C ALA A 28 -5.47 15.87 -3.98
N SER A 29 -6.73 15.44 -4.04
CA SER A 29 -7.38 14.67 -2.97
C SER A 29 -7.55 13.21 -3.37
N HIS A 30 -7.49 12.31 -2.38
CA HIS A 30 -7.80 10.90 -2.55
C HIS A 30 -9.25 10.62 -2.98
N VAL A 31 -10.16 11.59 -2.89
CA VAL A 31 -11.53 11.44 -3.39
C VAL A 31 -11.60 11.36 -4.91
N ASP A 32 -10.63 11.99 -5.59
CA ASP A 32 -10.56 12.05 -7.05
C ASP A 32 -9.76 10.88 -7.65
N VAL A 33 -9.30 9.94 -6.81
CA VAL A 33 -8.44 8.85 -7.26
C VAL A 33 -9.27 7.71 -7.84
N THR A 34 -8.91 7.31 -9.06
CA THR A 34 -9.48 6.15 -9.76
C THR A 34 -8.62 4.90 -9.65
N GLY A 35 -7.34 5.05 -9.30
CA GLY A 35 -6.44 3.91 -9.14
C GLY A 35 -5.12 4.27 -8.48
N TYR A 36 -4.46 3.24 -7.94
CA TYR A 36 -3.12 3.33 -7.39
C TYR A 36 -2.18 2.41 -8.17
N SER A 37 -0.94 2.85 -8.33
CA SER A 37 0.09 2.08 -9.02
C SER A 37 1.46 2.33 -8.41
N ILE A 38 2.42 1.50 -8.82
CA ILE A 38 3.83 1.77 -8.59
C ILE A 38 4.56 1.80 -9.92
N ASP A 39 5.64 2.56 -9.95
CA ASP A 39 6.71 2.39 -10.92
C ASP A 39 7.92 1.78 -10.19
N VAL A 40 8.59 0.82 -10.81
CA VAL A 40 9.79 0.15 -10.27
C VAL A 40 10.99 0.52 -11.15
N PRO A 41 11.46 1.79 -11.10
CA PRO A 41 12.68 2.17 -11.79
C PRO A 41 13.89 1.57 -11.08
N MET A 42 15.03 1.58 -11.74
CA MET A 42 16.28 0.92 -11.30
C MET A 42 16.81 1.37 -9.92
N ARG A 43 16.30 2.47 -9.35
CA ARG A 43 16.81 3.07 -8.10
C ARG A 43 15.90 2.90 -6.90
N TYR A 44 14.65 3.35 -7.01
CA TYR A 44 13.66 3.23 -5.94
C TYR A 44 12.27 3.12 -6.53
N THR A 45 11.50 2.17 -6.01
CA THR A 45 10.07 2.09 -6.33
C THR A 45 9.37 3.38 -5.88
N GLU A 46 8.52 3.91 -6.76
CA GLU A 46 7.71 5.09 -6.53
C GLU A 46 6.21 4.74 -6.58
N PHE A 47 5.41 5.45 -5.80
CA PHE A 47 3.96 5.28 -5.73
C PHE A 47 3.25 6.42 -6.45
N PHE A 48 2.20 6.07 -7.19
CA PHE A 48 1.38 7.00 -7.94
C PHE A 48 -0.11 6.78 -7.69
N ALA A 49 -0.88 7.86 -7.79
CA ALA A 49 -2.33 7.84 -7.82
C ALA A 49 -2.81 8.42 -9.15
N THR A 50 -3.68 7.70 -9.85
CA THR A 50 -4.35 8.17 -11.07
C THR A 50 -5.64 8.87 -10.67
N LEU A 51 -5.86 10.07 -11.18
CA LEU A 51 -7.05 10.86 -10.91
C LEU A 51 -8.15 10.60 -11.94
N VAL A 52 -9.38 11.05 -11.66
CA VAL A 52 -10.52 11.01 -12.59
C VAL A 52 -10.26 11.76 -13.91
N ASP A 53 -9.37 12.75 -13.90
CA ASP A 53 -8.97 13.50 -15.09
C ASP A 53 -7.84 12.82 -15.90
N GLY A 54 -7.42 11.62 -15.47
CA GLY A 54 -6.37 10.83 -16.11
C GLY A 54 -4.95 11.23 -15.74
N ARG A 55 -4.72 12.31 -14.98
CA ARG A 55 -3.39 12.67 -14.50
C ARG A 55 -2.92 11.69 -13.43
N THR A 56 -1.61 11.46 -13.39
CA THR A 56 -0.96 10.75 -12.29
C THR A 56 -0.26 11.73 -11.37
N VAL A 57 -0.46 11.56 -10.07
CA VAL A 57 0.15 12.38 -9.03
C VAL A 57 0.92 11.53 -8.04
N ARG A 58 1.93 12.14 -7.43
CA ARG A 58 2.76 11.53 -6.38
C ARG A 58 2.23 11.90 -4.99
N LEU A 59 2.76 11.23 -3.97
CA LEU A 59 2.67 11.71 -2.59
C LEU A 59 3.39 13.05 -2.44
N LYS A 60 2.89 13.90 -1.54
CA LYS A 60 3.57 15.14 -1.14
C LYS A 60 4.93 14.84 -0.49
N ASP A 61 5.03 13.76 0.27
CA ASP A 61 6.31 13.20 0.74
C ASP A 61 6.49 11.76 0.20
N PRO A 62 7.35 11.56 -0.83
CA PRO A 62 7.61 10.24 -1.39
C PRO A 62 8.17 9.22 -0.38
N ARG A 63 8.79 9.67 0.71
CA ARG A 63 9.34 8.78 1.76
C ARG A 63 8.26 8.18 2.65
N GLN A 64 7.01 8.66 2.55
CA GLN A 64 5.89 8.01 3.21
C GLN A 64 5.54 6.67 2.58
N PHE A 65 5.83 6.45 1.29
CA PHE A 65 5.73 5.12 0.71
C PHE A 65 6.89 4.25 1.21
N VAL A 66 6.58 3.02 1.63
CA VAL A 66 7.52 2.14 2.32
C VAL A 66 7.74 0.87 1.52
N ALA A 67 6.65 0.24 1.14
CA ALA A 67 6.69 -1.08 0.53
C ALA A 67 5.36 -1.41 -0.15
N TRP A 68 5.37 -2.45 -0.98
CA TRP A 68 4.18 -2.99 -1.62
C TRP A 68 4.19 -4.53 -1.61
N SER A 69 3.03 -5.14 -1.81
CA SER A 69 2.89 -6.59 -1.96
C SER A 69 1.68 -6.92 -2.83
N GLY A 70 1.60 -8.17 -3.30
CA GLY A 70 0.53 -8.61 -4.19
C GLY A 70 0.81 -8.37 -5.67
N ARG A 71 -0.15 -8.71 -6.54
CA ARG A 71 0.01 -8.70 -8.00
C ARG A 71 -1.13 -7.91 -8.66
N ALA A 72 -0.78 -7.17 -9.71
CA ALA A 72 -1.71 -6.46 -10.59
C ALA A 72 -2.84 -5.74 -9.82
N SER A 73 -4.08 -6.25 -9.90
CA SER A 73 -5.30 -5.67 -9.35
C SER A 73 -5.48 -5.83 -7.83
N LYS A 74 -4.77 -6.77 -7.22
CA LYS A 74 -4.76 -6.99 -5.77
C LYS A 74 -3.41 -6.61 -5.20
N ARG A 75 -3.25 -5.33 -4.91
CA ARG A 75 -2.01 -4.79 -4.36
C ARG A 75 -2.27 -4.20 -2.98
N ASN A 76 -1.30 -4.40 -2.10
CA ASN A 76 -1.27 -3.74 -0.80
C ASN A 76 -0.10 -2.77 -0.79
N TYR A 77 -0.34 -1.56 -0.32
CA TYR A 77 0.62 -0.49 -0.22
C TYR A 77 0.82 -0.14 1.23
N LEU A 78 2.08 -0.14 1.67
CA LEU A 78 2.47 0.18 3.02
C LEU A 78 3.02 1.60 3.08
N PHE A 79 2.46 2.40 3.99
CA PHE A 79 2.87 3.78 4.20
C PHE A 79 3.31 4.05 5.64
N LYS A 80 4.18 5.04 5.80
CA LYS A 80 4.49 5.70 7.06
C LYS A 80 3.49 6.84 7.28
N GLY A 81 2.51 6.62 8.14
CA GLY A 81 1.64 7.66 8.66
C GLY A 81 2.24 8.35 9.88
N ARG A 82 1.59 9.43 10.34
CA ARG A 82 2.01 10.19 11.52
C ARG A 82 1.99 9.35 12.82
N HIS A 83 1.04 8.43 12.94
CA HIS A 83 0.78 7.65 14.16
C HIS A 83 1.04 6.16 13.99
N GLY A 84 1.78 5.75 12.96
CA GLY A 84 2.05 4.35 12.69
C GLY A 84 2.04 4.03 11.20
N ARG A 85 2.07 2.74 10.89
CA ARG A 85 1.96 2.25 9.51
C ARG A 85 0.52 2.25 9.06
N ILE A 86 0.29 2.52 7.78
CA ILE A 86 -1.03 2.40 7.16
C ILE A 86 -0.87 1.46 5.98
N GLU A 87 -1.73 0.46 5.94
CA GLU A 87 -1.85 -0.42 4.80
C GLU A 87 -3.10 -0.04 4.00
N VAL A 88 -2.90 0.17 2.70
CA VAL A 88 -3.98 0.42 1.74
C VAL A 88 -4.05 -0.80 0.84
N GLN A 89 -5.17 -1.50 0.87
CA GLN A 89 -5.39 -2.71 0.07
C GLN A 89 -6.36 -2.36 -1.06
N THR A 90 -5.98 -2.66 -2.30
CA THR A 90 -6.91 -2.65 -3.43
C THR A 90 -7.48 -4.06 -3.56
N GLU A 91 -8.76 -4.24 -3.22
CA GLU A 91 -9.43 -5.54 -3.38
C GLU A 91 -9.95 -5.72 -4.82
N THR A 92 -10.29 -4.60 -5.49
CA THR A 92 -10.60 -4.43 -6.92
C THR A 92 -10.17 -3.02 -7.37
N GLU A 93 -10.17 -2.72 -8.68
CA GLU A 93 -9.80 -1.39 -9.22
C GLU A 93 -10.60 -0.22 -8.59
N GLN A 94 -11.74 -0.53 -7.98
CA GLN A 94 -12.67 0.47 -7.41
C GLN A 94 -12.79 0.38 -5.88
N THR A 95 -12.24 -0.64 -5.22
CA THR A 95 -12.41 -0.82 -3.77
C THR A 95 -11.09 -0.73 -3.03
N THR A 96 -10.96 0.35 -2.26
CA THR A 96 -9.82 0.58 -1.37
C THR A 96 -10.23 0.29 0.07
N ARG A 97 -9.52 -0.63 0.72
CA ARG A 97 -9.63 -0.91 2.15
C ARG A 97 -8.42 -0.33 2.87
N ILE A 98 -8.69 0.47 3.90
CA ILE A 98 -7.65 1.04 4.76
C ILE A 98 -7.56 0.19 6.03
N VAL A 99 -6.37 -0.34 6.30
CA VAL A 99 -6.07 -1.12 7.50
C VAL A 99 -4.96 -0.41 8.27
N ARG A 100 -5.23 -0.01 9.51
CA ARG A 100 -4.29 0.78 10.34
C ARG A 100 -3.18 -0.06 10.99
N THR A 101 -3.29 -1.38 10.91
CA THR A 101 -2.31 -2.34 11.41
C THR A 101 -2.21 -3.44 10.37
N ALA A 102 -1.02 -3.83 9.92
CA ALA A 102 -0.88 -5.02 9.10
C ALA A 102 -1.35 -6.21 9.95
N THR A 103 -2.57 -6.67 9.70
CA THR A 103 -3.26 -7.62 10.59
C THR A 103 -2.74 -9.05 10.42
N THR A 104 -1.82 -9.27 9.48
CA THR A 104 -1.26 -10.57 9.12
C THR A 104 0.22 -10.45 8.84
N GLU A 105 0.97 -11.48 9.20
CA GLU A 105 2.35 -11.67 8.75
C GLU A 105 2.35 -11.70 7.23
N ARG A 106 2.83 -10.62 6.62
CA ARG A 106 2.83 -10.42 5.17
C ARG A 106 4.19 -9.91 4.74
N SER A 107 4.72 -10.55 3.71
CA SER A 107 5.93 -10.12 3.04
C SER A 107 5.62 -8.95 2.10
N PHE A 108 6.43 -7.91 2.19
CA PHE A 108 6.39 -6.76 1.30
C PHE A 108 7.76 -6.57 0.63
N VAL A 109 7.75 -5.94 -0.54
CA VAL A 109 8.94 -5.46 -1.24
C VAL A 109 9.09 -3.98 -0.93
N ALA A 110 10.19 -3.62 -0.26
CA ALA A 110 10.56 -2.25 0.05
C ALA A 110 10.90 -1.46 -1.22
N ARG A 111 11.02 -0.15 -1.08
CA ARG A 111 11.39 0.74 -2.20
C ARG A 111 12.73 0.41 -2.84
N ASP A 112 13.70 -0.08 -2.07
CA ASP A 112 15.03 -0.48 -2.54
C ASP A 112 15.07 -1.93 -3.04
N GLY A 113 13.92 -2.61 -3.10
CA GLY A 113 13.82 -4.02 -3.52
C GLY A 113 14.04 -5.03 -2.39
N SER A 114 14.44 -4.60 -1.18
CA SER A 114 14.60 -5.51 -0.05
C SER A 114 13.26 -6.09 0.41
N GLN A 115 13.26 -7.33 0.89
CA GLN A 115 12.07 -7.94 1.46
C GLN A 115 11.87 -7.53 2.92
N LEU A 116 10.64 -7.17 3.26
CA LEU A 116 10.20 -6.77 4.59
C LEU A 116 9.11 -7.71 5.09
N VAL A 117 9.19 -8.13 6.35
CA VAL A 117 8.09 -8.82 7.03
C VAL A 117 7.46 -7.85 8.01
N VAL A 118 6.14 -7.70 7.92
CA VAL A 118 5.37 -6.89 8.88
C VAL A 118 4.66 -7.83 9.84
N HIS A 119 5.01 -7.77 11.12
CA HIS A 119 4.34 -8.57 12.16
C HIS A 119 3.17 -7.80 12.79
N ARG A 120 2.31 -8.56 13.48
CA ARG A 120 1.05 -8.15 14.13
C ARG A 120 1.09 -6.90 15.04
N TRP A 121 2.29 -6.40 15.36
CA TRP A 121 2.53 -5.23 16.21
C TRP A 121 2.96 -3.96 15.43
N GLY A 122 2.90 -3.98 14.09
CA GLY A 122 3.28 -2.84 13.24
C GLY A 122 4.79 -2.60 13.14
N ARG A 123 5.61 -3.51 13.70
CA ARG A 123 7.07 -3.53 13.50
C ARG A 123 7.40 -4.13 12.14
N VAL A 124 8.38 -3.54 11.49
CA VAL A 124 8.87 -3.93 10.16
C VAL A 124 10.32 -4.36 10.32
N PHE A 125 10.66 -5.57 9.88
CA PHE A 125 12.04 -6.06 9.87
C PHE A 125 12.44 -6.42 8.45
N PRO A 126 13.71 -6.20 8.07
CA PRO A 126 14.25 -6.83 6.87
C PRO A 126 14.23 -8.36 7.07
N VAL A 127 13.92 -9.11 6.01
CA VAL A 127 13.87 -10.59 6.05
C VAL A 127 15.17 -11.19 6.59
N SER A 128 16.33 -10.57 6.32
CA SER A 128 17.63 -11.01 6.84
C SER A 128 17.77 -10.96 8.37
N MET A 129 16.87 -10.27 9.08
CA MET A 129 16.85 -10.18 10.55
C MET A 129 15.74 -11.02 11.18
N VAL A 130 14.90 -11.70 10.39
CA VAL A 130 13.85 -12.58 10.89
C VAL A 130 14.44 -14.00 11.00
N ALA A 131 14.45 -14.59 12.19
CA ALA A 131 14.86 -15.98 12.37
C ALA A 131 13.99 -16.87 11.47
N PRO A 132 14.56 -17.85 10.74
CA PRO A 132 13.79 -18.67 9.82
C PRO A 132 12.72 -19.44 10.60
N SER A 133 11.46 -19.02 10.49
CA SER A 133 10.32 -19.85 10.90
C SER A 133 10.13 -20.92 9.82
N ARG A 134 9.75 -22.13 10.25
CA ARG A 134 9.67 -23.36 9.45
C ARG A 134 8.71 -23.33 8.25
N ASP A 135 8.03 -22.21 8.01
CA ASP A 135 6.93 -22.10 7.05
C ASP A 135 7.31 -21.32 5.76
N TYR A 136 8.55 -20.83 5.62
CA TYR A 136 8.97 -19.96 4.51
C TYR A 136 9.33 -20.69 3.19
N GLU A 137 9.33 -22.02 3.14
CA GLU A 137 9.79 -22.77 1.95
C GLU A 137 8.71 -23.06 0.89
N ALA A 138 7.44 -22.68 1.10
CA ALA A 138 6.36 -23.22 0.26
C ALA A 138 5.96 -22.39 -0.98
N ASP A 139 6.20 -21.07 -1.04
CA ASP A 139 5.70 -20.26 -2.15
C ASP A 139 6.84 -19.75 -3.04
N GLY A 140 7.23 -20.59 -4.00
CA GLY A 140 8.19 -20.27 -5.05
C GLY A 140 7.85 -18.96 -5.77
N MET A 141 8.70 -17.95 -5.58
CA MET A 141 8.69 -16.72 -6.38
C MET A 141 10.14 -16.28 -6.67
N TYR A 142 10.59 -16.74 -7.83
CA TYR A 142 11.68 -16.27 -8.70
C TYR A 142 13.02 -15.84 -8.09
N ALA A 143 14.01 -16.69 -8.42
CA ALA A 143 15.39 -16.33 -8.64
C ALA A 143 15.53 -15.11 -9.56
N PHE A 144 16.34 -14.14 -9.12
CA PHE A 144 17.14 -13.29 -10.00
C PHE A 144 18.60 -13.58 -9.67
N THR A 145 19.20 -14.52 -10.39
CA THR A 145 20.65 -14.65 -10.52
C THR A 145 21.06 -14.07 -11.86
N GLN A 146 21.94 -13.07 -11.76
CA GLN A 146 22.87 -12.46 -12.73
C GLN A 146 22.59 -12.59 -14.23
#